data_AF-A0A919HW28-F1
#
_entry.id   AF-A0A919HW28-F1
#
_cell.length_a   1.000
_cell.length_b   1.000
_cell.length_c   1.000
_cell.angle_alpha   90.00
_cell.angle_beta   90.00
_cell.angle_gamma   90.00
#
_symmetry.space_group_name_H-M   'P 1'
#
loop_
_entity.id
_entity.type
_entity.pdbx_description
1 polymer ?
#
loop_
_entity_poly.entity_id
_entity_poly.type
_entity_poly.pdbx_seq_one_letter_code
_entity_poly.pdbx_strand_id
1 'polypeptide(L)' 'MLITHDPGVIAQMAEQVVVMYAGRIVEQGATAEVLRHPQHPYTRG' A
#
# COMPACT_ATOMS: atom_id res chain seq x y z
N MET A 1 -6.31 -3.10 -12.65
CA MET A 1 -5.45 -3.58 -11.55
C MET A 1 -4.03 -3.14 -11.84
N LEU A 2 -3.45 -2.28 -11.01
CA LEU A 2 -2.10 -1.73 -11.16
C LEU A 2 -1.19 -2.39 -10.13
N ILE A 3 0.01 -2.80 -10.52
CA ILE A 3 1.03 -3.37 -9.62
C ILE A 3 2.30 -2.53 -9.78
N THR A 4 2.73 -1.88 -8.71
CA THR A 4 3.93 -1.03 -8.68
C THR A 4 4.54 -1.02 -7.29
N HIS A 5 5.81 -0.67 -7.20
CA HIS A 5 6.56 -0.48 -5.96
C HIS A 5 6.73 1.00 -5.60
N ASP A 6 6.23 1.92 -6.44
CA ASP A 6 6.32 3.36 -6.21
C ASP A 6 5.05 3.87 -5.50
N PRO A 7 5.13 4.28 -4.23
CA PRO A 7 3.99 4.82 -3.48
C PRO A 7 3.41 6.10 -4.09
N GLY A 8 4.22 6.91 -4.79
CA GLY A 8 3.78 8.16 -5.43
C GLY A 8 2.84 7.89 -6.62
N VAL A 9 3.11 6.83 -7.39
CA VAL A 9 2.20 6.38 -8.45
C VAL A 9 0.89 5.86 -7.87
N ILE A 10 0.96 5.08 -6.78
CA ILE A 10 -0.22 4.54 -6.09
C ILE A 10 -1.09 5.69 -5.56
N ALA A 11 -0.49 6.71 -4.96
CA ALA A 11 -1.19 7.86 -4.40
C ALA A 11 -2.02 8.66 -5.42
N GLN A 12 -1.63 8.63 -6.70
CA GLN A 12 -2.32 9.36 -7.76
C GLN A 12 -3.30 8.49 -8.56
N MET A 13 -3.09 7.18 -8.62
CA MET A 13 -3.82 6.29 -9.53
C MET A 13 -4.76 5.29 -8.86
N ALA A 14 -4.67 5.09 -7.54
CA ALA A 14 -5.44 4.07 -6.84
C ALA A 14 -6.18 4.63 -5.61
N GLU A 15 -7.45 4.27 -5.47
CA GLU A 15 -8.26 4.58 -4.29
C GLU A 15 -8.06 3.55 -3.16
N GLN A 16 -7.77 2.30 -3.52
CA GLN A 16 -7.50 1.19 -2.61
C GLN A 16 -6.15 0.56 -2.93
N VAL A 17 -5.43 0.12 -1.90
CA VAL A 17 -4.12 -0.53 -2.04
C VAL A 17 -4.06 -1.81 -1.22
N VAL A 18 -3.32 -2.80 -1.74
CA VAL A 18 -2.97 -4.04 -1.06
C VAL A 18 -1.45 -4.10 -1.03
N VAL A 19 -0.87 -4.19 0.16
CA VAL A 19 0.56 -4.37 0.37
C VAL A 19 0.82 -5.85 0.59
N MET A 20 1.76 -6.38 -0.19
CA MET A 20 2.21 -7.76 -0.07
C MET A 20 3.66 -7.83 0.36
N TYR A 21 3.98 -8.79 1.22
CA TYR A 21 5.34 -9.11 1.62
C TYR A 21 5.48 -10.63 1.74
N ALA A 22 6.58 -11.18 1.21
CA ALA A 22 6.86 -12.62 1.20
C ALA A 22 5.68 -13.50 0.73
N GLY A 23 4.96 -13.04 -0.30
CA GLY A 23 3.81 -13.76 -0.86
C GLY A 23 2.54 -13.71 -0.02
N ARG A 24 2.47 -12.87 1.03
CA ARG A 24 1.29 -12.69 1.88
C ARG A 24 0.81 -11.25 1.83
N ILE A 25 -0.50 -11.05 1.89
CA ILE A 25 -1.08 -9.73 2.12
C ILE A 25 -0.77 -9.35 3.56
N VAL A 26 -0.08 -8.23 3.75
CA VAL A 26 0.30 -7.72 5.06
C VAL A 26 -0.49 -6.49 5.47
N GLU A 27 -1.06 -5.77 4.50
CA GLU A 27 -1.91 -4.61 4.75
C GLU A 27 -2.83 -4.35 3.56
N GLN A 28 -4.04 -3.86 3.81
CA GLN A 28 -5.01 -3.50 2.78
C GLN A 28 -5.91 -2.37 3.30
N GLY A 29 -6.23 -1.41 2.44
CA GLY A 29 -7.18 -0.35 2.78
C GLY A 29 -7.18 0.79 1.78
N ALA A 30 -7.80 1.91 2.18
CA ALA A 30 -7.75 3.13 1.40
C ALA A 30 -6.31 3.61 1.23
N THR A 31 -5.93 3.95 0.00
CA THR A 31 -4.56 4.40 -0.31
C THR A 31 -4.12 5.53 0.62
N ALA A 32 -5.00 6.49 0.90
CA ALA A 32 -4.70 7.60 1.80
C ALA A 32 -4.45 7.16 3.25
N GLU A 33 -5.11 6.11 3.72
CA GLU A 33 -4.94 5.58 5.08
C GLU A 33 -3.67 4.75 5.18
N VAL A 34 -3.45 3.82 4.24
CA VAL A 34 -2.26 2.96 4.22
C VAL A 34 -0.97 3.76 4.04
N LEU A 35 -1.00 4.84 3.25
CA LEU A 35 0.18 5.70 3.04
C LEU A 35 0.42 6.71 4.17
N ARG A 36 -0.63 7.22 4.85
CA ARG A 36 -0.48 8.23 5.92
C ARG A 36 -0.40 7.63 7.32
N HIS A 37 -1.09 6.51 7.53
CA HIS A 37 -1.15 5.79 8.79
C HIS A 37 -0.87 4.29 8.57
N PRO A 38 0.31 3.92 8.03
CA PRO A 38 0.67 2.53 7.85
C PRO A 38 0.65 1.76 9.17
N GLN A 39 -0.08 0.66 9.20
CA GLN A 39 -0.25 -0.19 10.38
C GLN A 39 0.81 -1.28 10.45
N HIS A 40 1.21 -1.83 9.30
CA HIS A 40 2.19 -2.88 9.25
C HIS A 40 3.62 -2.30 9.31
N PRO A 41 4.55 -2.88 10.10
CA PRO A 41 5.93 -2.41 10.20
C PRO A 41 6.66 -2.32 8.85
N TYR A 42 6.34 -3.22 7.91
CA TYR A 42 6.87 -3.18 6.56
C TYR A 42 6.42 -1.95 5.76
N THR A 43 5.17 -1.52 5.91
CA THR A 43 4.61 -0.36 5.19
C THR A 43 5.09 0.98 5.78
N ARG A 44 5.61 0.95 7.02
CA ARG A 44 6.23 2.11 7.69
C ARG A 44 7.67 2.39 7.26
N GLY A 45 8.35 1.37 6.74
CA GLY A 45 9.80 1.36 6.49
C GLY A 45 10.20 1.93 5.14
#